data_AF-A0A8J8EEU7-F1
#
_entry.id   AF-A0A8J8EEU7-F1
#
_cell.length_a   1.000
_cell.length_b   1.000
_cell.length_c   1.000
_cell.angle_alpha   90.00
_cell.angle_beta   90.00
_cell.angle_gamma   90.00
#
_symmetry.space_group_name_H-M   'P 1'
#
loop_
_entity.id
_entity.type
_entity.pdbx_description
1 polymer ?
#
loop_
_entity_poly.entity_id
_entity_poly.type
_entity_poly.pdbx_seq_one_letter_code
_entity_poly.pdbx_strand_id
1 'polypeptide(L)' 'MEEIIEAVYENGVLKPLKKPHLREHERVKIKIIWRGIDELLDSMVIRKVEKIDHKRLKEAYYESL' A
#
# COMPACT_ATOMS: atom_id res chain seq x y z
N MET A 1 -8.88 3.80 -10.56
CA MET A 1 -7.43 3.54 -10.69
C MET A 1 -6.89 3.47 -9.27
N GLU A 2 -6.04 2.49 -8.95
CA GLU A 2 -5.47 2.34 -7.60
C GLU A 2 -4.07 2.97 -7.62
N GLU A 3 -3.85 4.00 -6.80
CA GLU A 3 -2.58 4.71 -6.66
C GLU A 3 -2.13 4.62 -5.20
N ILE A 4 -0.89 4.21 -4.96
CA ILE A 4 -0.28 4.27 -3.63
C ILE A 4 0.35 5.65 -3.48
N ILE A 5 -0.14 6.41 -2.49
CA ILE A 5 0.36 7.76 -2.21
C ILE A 5 1.24 7.68 -0.96
N GLU A 6 2.55 7.86 -1.15
CA GLU A 6 3.48 8.04 -0.05
C GLU A 6 3.40 9.47 0.50
N ALA A 7 3.37 9.61 1.81
CA ALA A 7 3.19 10.89 2.47
C ALA A 7 3.94 10.97 3.81
N VAL A 8 4.29 12.20 4.21
CA VAL A 8 4.80 12.51 5.55
C VAL A 8 3.70 13.19 6.35
N TYR A 9 3.55 12.81 7.62
CA TYR A 9 2.63 13.45 8.54
C TYR A 9 3.35 14.57 9.30
N GLU A 10 2.99 15.83 9.02
CA GLU A 10 3.60 17.00 9.67
C GLU A 10 2.51 17.98 10.11
N ASN A 11 2.58 18.40 11.38
CA ASN A 11 1.67 19.40 11.97
C ASN A 11 0.17 19.10 11.76
N GLY A 12 -0.22 17.82 11.85
CA GLY A 12 -1.61 17.41 11.68
C GLY A 12 -2.03 17.11 10.24
N VAL A 13 -1.14 17.28 9.26
CA VAL A 13 -1.46 17.17 7.83
C VAL A 13 -0.63 16.06 7.16
N LEU A 14 -1.28 15.20 6.37
CA LEU A 14 -0.61 14.25 5.48
C LEU A 14 -0.17 14.96 4.21
N LYS A 15 1.14 15.15 4.04
CA LYS A 15 1.75 15.80 2.88
C LYS A 15 2.30 14.74 1.93
N PRO A 16 1.77 14.61 0.71
CA PRO A 16 2.24 13.58 -0.21
C PRO A 16 3.64 13.92 -0.74
N LEU A 17 4.50 12.92 -0.89
CA LEU A 17 5.86 13.07 -1.44
C LEU A 17 5.85 13.42 -2.94
N LYS A 18 4.77 13.03 -3.63
CA LYS A 18 4.51 13.34 -5.04
C LYS A 18 3.07 13.82 -5.21
N LYS A 19 2.82 14.67 -6.21
CA LYS A 19 1.45 15.14 -6.50
C LYS A 19 0.56 13.95 -6.90
N PRO A 20 -0.51 13.65 -6.15
CA PRO A 20 -1.39 12.54 -6.48
C PRO A 20 -2.35 12.90 -7.61
N HIS A 21 -2.83 11.89 -8.32
CA HIS A 21 -3.78 12.05 -9.43
C HIS A 21 -5.23 12.01 -8.94
N LEU A 22 -5.59 12.95 -8.07
CA LEU A 22 -6.92 13.06 -7.47
C LEU A 22 -7.65 14.31 -7.97
N ARG A 23 -8.98 14.22 -8.09
CA ARG A 23 -9.84 15.38 -8.37
C ARG A 23 -10.04 16.19 -7.10
N GLU A 24 -10.40 17.45 -7.26
CA GLU A 24 -10.74 18.24 -6.08
C GLU A 24 -11.97 17.68 -5.35
N HIS A 25 -11.91 17.73 -4.02
CA HIS A 25 -12.89 17.12 -3.10
C HIS A 25 -13.07 15.60 -3.22
N GLU A 26 -12.13 14.89 -3.85
CA GLU A 26 -12.19 13.43 -3.92
C GLU A 26 -11.96 12.79 -2.54
N ARG A 27 -12.91 11.95 -2.10
CA ARG A 27 -12.83 11.27 -0.80
C ARG A 27 -11.96 10.03 -0.91
N VAL A 28 -10.87 10.00 -0.15
CA VAL A 28 -9.98 8.84 -0.07
C VAL A 28 -10.08 8.14 1.28
N LYS A 29 -9.67 6.87 1.34
CA LYS A 29 -9.48 6.11 2.58
C LYS A 29 -7.99 5.95 2.83
N ILE A 30 -7.54 6.31 4.02
CA ILE A 30 -6.14 6.20 4.44
C ILE A 30 -5.98 4.97 5.33
N LYS A 31 -4.89 4.22 5.12
CA LYS A 31 -4.48 3.12 5.99
C LYS A 31 -3.11 3.44 6.57
N ILE A 32 -3.02 3.57 7.89
CA ILE A 32 -1.76 3.81 8.59
C ILE A 32 -1.15 2.44 8.95
N ILE A 33 0.09 2.22 8.55
CA ILE A 33 0.82 0.96 8.79
C ILE A 33 2.10 1.32 9.53
N TRP A 34 2.25 0.77 10.73
CA TRP A 34 3.29 1.16 11.69
C TRP A 34 4.58 0.35 11.55
N ARG A 35 4.62 -0.67 10.68
CA ARG A 35 5.73 -1.61 10.51
C ARG A 35 5.88 -1.97 9.04
N GLY A 36 7.10 -1.82 8.49
CA GLY A 36 7.64 -2.42 7.26
C GLY A 36 6.82 -2.40 5.95
N ILE A 37 7.50 -2.29 4.82
CA ILE A 37 6.88 -2.49 3.49
C ILE A 37 6.26 -3.89 3.35
N ASP A 38 6.79 -4.89 4.07
CA ASP A 38 6.31 -6.27 4.03
C ASP A 38 4.88 -6.44 4.57
N GLU A 39 4.54 -5.78 5.69
CA GLU A 39 3.16 -5.83 6.22
C GLU A 39 2.18 -5.03 5.34
N LEU A 40 2.65 -3.99 4.64
CA LEU A 40 1.84 -3.28 3.63
C LEU A 40 1.45 -4.23 2.50
N LEU A 41 2.43 -4.93 1.91
CA LEU A 41 2.21 -5.89 0.82
C LEU A 41 1.25 -7.00 1.27
N ASP A 42 1.49 -7.64 2.43
CA ASP A 42 0.60 -8.65 2.98
C ASP A 42 -0.83 -8.12 3.15
N SER A 43 -0.97 -6.86 3.59
CA SER A 43 -2.27 -6.26 3.88
C SER A 43 -3.03 -5.73 2.65
N MET A 44 -2.33 -5.52 1.52
CA MET A 44 -2.90 -5.20 0.21
C MET A 44 -3.33 -6.47 -0.52
N VAL A 45 -2.54 -7.54 -0.40
CA VAL A 45 -2.82 -8.86 -0.96
C VAL A 45 -4.14 -9.44 -0.40
N ILE A 46 -4.48 -9.16 0.86
CA ILE A 46 -5.73 -9.63 1.50
C ILE A 46 -7.02 -9.11 0.80
N ARG A 47 -6.96 -8.02 0.02
CA ARG A 47 -8.17 -7.49 -0.65
C ARG A 47 -8.45 -8.09 -2.03
N LYS A 48 -7.57 -8.91 -2.58
CA LYS A 48 -7.83 -9.55 -3.88
C LYS A 48 -7.23 -10.95 -3.90
N VAL A 49 -8.13 -11.90 -4.15
CA VAL A 49 -7.91 -13.32 -4.43
C VAL A 49 -7.95 -14.23 -3.20
N GLU A 50 -9.16 -14.71 -2.89
CA GLU A 50 -9.46 -15.82 -1.95
C GLU A 50 -8.76 -17.16 -2.30
N LYS A 51 -7.86 -17.18 -3.29
CA LYS A 51 -7.25 -18.38 -3.89
C LYS A 51 -5.75 -18.26 -4.19
N ILE A 52 -5.05 -17.28 -3.62
CA ILE A 52 -3.59 -17.20 -3.78
C ILE A 52 -2.92 -17.86 -2.58
N ASP A 53 -2.08 -18.86 -2.84
CA ASP A 53 -1.19 -19.44 -1.85
C ASP A 53 -0.02 -18.48 -1.60
N HIS A 54 -0.17 -17.64 -0.57
CA HIS A 54 0.79 -16.62 -0.18
C HIS A 54 2.18 -17.18 0.13
N LYS A 55 2.25 -18.42 0.64
CA LYS A 55 3.52 -19.07 0.97
C LYS A 55 4.34 -19.31 -0.30
N ARG A 56 3.70 -19.88 -1.32
CA ARG A 56 4.32 -20.19 -2.60
C ARG A 56 4.76 -18.94 -3.36
N LEU A 57 4.03 -17.84 -3.21
CA LEU A 57 4.33 -16.56 -3.85
C LEU A 57 5.55 -15.88 -3.21
N LYS A 58 5.67 -15.96 -1.88
CA LYS A 58 6.84 -15.48 -1.14
C LYS A 58 8.09 -16.30 -1.46
N GLU A 59 7.96 -17.62 -1.51
CA GLU A 59 9.05 -18.53 -1.89
C GLU A 59 9.59 -18.20 -3.30
N ALA A 60 8.71 -18.06 -4.30
CA ALA A 60 9.10 -17.74 -5.66
C ALA A 60 9.85 -16.38 -5.78
N TYR A 61 9.48 -15.38 -4.99
CA TYR A 61 10.17 -14.09 -4.97
C TYR A 61 11.61 -14.23 -4.47
N TYR A 62 11.82 -14.93 -3.34
CA TYR A 62 13.15 -15.12 -2.77
C TYR A 62 14.05 -16.04 -3.60
N GLU A 63 13.48 -17.00 -4.34
CA GLU A 63 14.23 -17.84 -5.27
C GLU A 63 14.69 -17.10 -6.54
N SER A 64 14.10 -15.93 -6.83
CA SER A 64 14.42 -15.13 -8.02
C SER A 64 15.49 -14.04 -7.80
N LEU A 65 15.97 -13.87 -6.57
CA LEU A 65 17.05 -12.97 -6.17
C LEU A 65 18.40 -13.70 -6.18
#